data_AF-N6UI73-F1
#
_entry.id   AF-N6UI73-F1
#
_cell.length_a   1.000
_cell.length_b   1.000
_cell.length_c   1.000
_cell.angle_alpha   90.00
_cell.angle_beta   90.00
_cell.angle_gamma   90.00
#
_symmetry.space_group_name_H-M   'P 1'
#
loop_
_entity.id
_entity.type
_entity.pdbx_description
1 polymer ?
#
loop_
_entity_poly.entity_id
_entity_poly.type
_entity_poly.pdbx_seq_one_letter_code
_entity_poly.pdbx_strand_id
1 'polypeptide(L)'
;MFSVSTIEASCYFSQQFQGEYMMQNSANAGGGIQYSTLTITPNSISLWGNCQKRINNNVILMFNYGNTSCYTCLHLKLRSTNVLQVFASSQEIISKCFTNEGSAEANCPSQESLQTRGETAEILLFKTRDDQGVFTQKQYCPIDGKYYTSYKGKNPLRSQECVGYNSTVDSCPSGSTLNFRLRSCTFDSYDLRFECLGHWKGPRDETFLVFTDSRHLEGQKPKFRCALYKQDRESGKIDMAVSRDSTCTSDLYNATNGFETFVLAPKTENRWPPEVSIGICSFPKWMVGTWEYVRVEGDTMVYKDHTSFKTYTIKCVGVQEGGE
;
A
#
# COMPACT_ATOMS: atom_id res chain seq x y z
N MET A 1 37.92 -21.71 -33.33
CA MET A 1 37.24 -22.18 -32.11
C MET A 1 36.96 -20.95 -31.28
N PHE A 2 35.78 -20.34 -31.42
CA PHE A 2 35.43 -19.14 -30.67
C PHE A 2 34.93 -19.58 -29.30
N SER A 3 35.70 -19.26 -28.25
CA SER A 3 35.27 -19.43 -26.87
C SER A 3 34.13 -18.45 -26.61
N VAL A 4 32.91 -18.97 -26.48
CA VAL A 4 31.78 -18.21 -25.94
C VAL A 4 32.07 -18.04 -24.46
N SER A 5 32.61 -16.89 -24.07
CA SER A 5 32.64 -16.48 -22.67
C SER A 5 31.20 -16.37 -22.20
N THR A 6 30.75 -17.34 -21.41
CA THR A 6 29.51 -17.24 -20.65
C THR A 6 29.63 -16.03 -19.75
N ILE A 7 28.90 -14.96 -20.08
CA ILE A 7 28.70 -13.83 -19.18
C ILE A 7 27.91 -14.41 -18.01
N GLU A 8 28.58 -14.70 -16.88
CA GLU A 8 27.89 -14.94 -15.63
C GLU A 8 27.07 -13.68 -15.33
N ALA A 9 25.75 -13.81 -15.45
CA ALA A 9 24.85 -12.72 -15.11
C ALA A 9 25.01 -12.46 -13.62
N SER A 10 25.71 -11.37 -13.27
CA SER A 10 25.89 -10.95 -11.89
C SER A 10 24.53 -10.80 -11.21
N CYS A 11 24.35 -11.45 -10.07
CA CYS A 11 23.14 -11.36 -9.27
C CYS A 11 23.03 -9.95 -8.69
N TYR A 12 22.17 -9.13 -9.30
CA TYR A 12 22.06 -7.70 -9.02
C TYR A 12 20.62 -7.28 -8.68
N PHE A 13 20.50 -6.37 -7.71
CA PHE A 13 19.26 -5.66 -7.38
C PHE A 13 19.24 -4.31 -8.06
N SER A 14 18.27 -4.06 -8.95
CA SER A 14 18.12 -2.74 -9.58
C SER A 14 17.82 -1.64 -8.56
N GLN A 15 18.18 -0.40 -8.89
CA GLN A 15 18.09 0.77 -8.00
C GLN A 15 16.75 0.91 -7.26
N GLN A 16 15.63 0.63 -7.93
CA GLN A 16 14.29 0.62 -7.32
C GLN A 16 14.15 -0.29 -6.08
N PHE A 17 14.88 -1.41 -6.02
CA PHE A 17 14.92 -2.31 -4.85
C PHE A 17 15.92 -1.87 -3.79
N GLN A 18 16.94 -1.09 -4.14
CA GLN A 18 18.00 -0.70 -3.20
C GLN A 18 17.50 0.35 -2.20
N GLY A 19 18.10 0.34 -1.01
CA GLY A 19 17.80 1.28 0.07
C GLY A 19 17.59 0.62 1.43
N GLU A 20 17.07 1.40 2.37
CA GLU A 20 16.74 0.97 3.73
C GLU A 20 15.25 0.63 3.82
N TYR A 21 14.92 -0.47 4.50
CA TYR A 21 13.57 -0.97 4.70
C TYR A 21 13.32 -1.32 6.17
N MET A 22 12.07 -1.17 6.60
CA MET A 22 11.58 -1.74 7.85
C MET A 22 10.75 -2.99 7.58
N MET A 23 10.89 -3.97 8.46
CA MET A 23 10.12 -5.21 8.48
C MET A 23 9.59 -5.47 9.89
N GLN A 24 8.37 -5.96 10.01
CA GLN A 24 7.84 -6.41 11.30
C GLN A 24 8.30 -7.85 11.58
N ASN A 25 8.91 -8.11 12.74
CA ASN A 25 9.48 -9.43 13.06
C ASN A 25 8.45 -10.41 13.64
N SER A 26 7.49 -9.90 14.40
CA SER A 26 6.34 -10.67 14.88
C SER A 26 5.25 -9.73 15.42
N ALA A 27 4.02 -10.23 15.48
CA ALA A 27 2.90 -9.64 16.20
C ALA A 27 2.48 -10.58 17.34
N ASN A 28 3.41 -11.00 18.20
CA ASN A 28 3.05 -11.92 19.29
C ASN A 28 2.14 -11.21 20.29
N ALA A 29 0.98 -11.82 20.59
CA ALA A 29 0.05 -11.36 21.62
C ALA A 29 0.76 -11.38 22.99
N GLY A 30 1.23 -10.21 23.43
CA GLY A 30 1.89 -10.00 24.72
C GLY A 30 3.35 -9.54 24.67
N GLY A 31 4.04 -9.67 23.53
CA GLY A 31 5.49 -9.35 23.38
C GLY A 31 5.81 -7.93 22.90
N GLY A 32 4.80 -7.11 22.65
CA GLY A 32 4.95 -5.83 21.96
C GLY A 32 5.24 -6.00 20.45
N ILE A 33 5.04 -4.93 19.68
CA ILE A 33 5.29 -4.93 18.24
C ILE A 33 6.73 -4.50 17.99
N GLN A 34 7.50 -5.34 17.28
CA GLN A 34 8.91 -5.08 17.00
C GLN A 34 9.20 -4.99 15.50
N TYR A 35 10.14 -4.12 15.15
CA TYR A 35 10.61 -3.92 13.78
C TYR A 35 12.12 -4.15 13.70
N SER A 36 12.56 -4.76 12.60
CA SER A 36 13.96 -4.78 12.18
C SER A 36 14.15 -3.88 10.96
N THR A 37 15.36 -3.34 10.86
CA THR A 37 15.83 -2.63 9.68
C THR A 37 16.61 -3.58 8.78
N LEU A 38 16.34 -3.51 7.48
CA LEU A 38 16.99 -4.26 6.42
C LEU A 38 17.56 -3.27 5.39
N THR A 39 18.71 -3.59 4.82
CA THR A 39 19.35 -2.79 3.77
C THR A 39 19.52 -3.66 2.55
N ILE A 40 19.00 -3.21 1.41
CA ILE A 40 19.20 -3.84 0.11
C ILE A 40 20.26 -3.03 -0.62
N THR A 41 21.38 -3.67 -0.90
CA THR A 41 22.50 -3.11 -1.68
C THR A 41 22.46 -3.70 -3.10
N PRO A 42 23.36 -3.31 -4.02
CA PRO A 42 23.45 -3.92 -5.35
C PRO A 42 23.49 -5.45 -5.37
N ASN A 43 24.09 -6.10 -4.37
CA ASN A 43 24.37 -7.53 -4.38
C ASN A 43 24.05 -8.25 -3.07
N SER A 44 23.36 -7.61 -2.11
CA SER A 44 23.00 -8.26 -0.85
C SER A 44 21.74 -7.66 -0.21
N ILE A 45 21.09 -8.46 0.63
CA ILE A 45 20.05 -8.02 1.56
C ILE A 45 20.55 -8.32 2.96
N SER A 46 20.68 -7.29 3.81
CA SER A 46 21.14 -7.51 5.19
C SER A 46 20.21 -8.48 5.91
N LEU A 47 20.73 -9.22 6.89
CA LEU A 47 20.06 -10.33 7.58
C LEU A 47 19.71 -11.56 6.72
N TRP A 48 19.61 -11.46 5.39
CA TRP A 48 19.24 -12.58 4.51
C TRP A 48 20.38 -13.11 3.65
N GLY A 49 21.39 -12.29 3.34
CA GLY A 49 22.63 -12.72 2.70
C GLY A 49 22.94 -12.06 1.35
N ASN A 50 23.95 -12.58 0.67
CA ASN A 50 24.45 -12.10 -0.61
C ASN A 50 23.71 -12.77 -1.77
N CYS A 51 23.39 -11.99 -2.80
CA CYS A 51 22.78 -12.45 -4.04
C CYS A 51 23.74 -13.42 -4.76
N GLN A 52 23.34 -14.68 -4.91
CA GLN A 52 24.09 -15.67 -5.68
C GLN A 52 23.56 -15.78 -7.11
N LYS A 53 22.24 -15.90 -7.24
CA LYS A 53 21.58 -16.10 -8.53
C LYS A 53 20.22 -15.45 -8.57
N ARG A 54 19.87 -14.90 -9.74
CA ARG A 54 18.55 -14.32 -10.00
C ARG A 54 17.89 -15.07 -11.15
N ILE A 55 16.65 -15.48 -10.92
CA ILE A 55 15.81 -16.22 -11.87
C ILE A 55 14.49 -15.45 -11.97
N ASN A 56 14.39 -14.54 -12.94
CA ASN A 56 13.29 -13.58 -13.06
C ASN A 56 13.12 -12.74 -11.78
N ASN A 57 12.01 -12.94 -11.06
CA ASN A 57 11.71 -12.31 -9.77
C ASN A 57 12.14 -13.15 -8.57
N ASN A 58 12.57 -14.39 -8.79
CA ASN A 58 13.16 -15.21 -7.74
C ASN A 58 14.65 -14.84 -7.59
N VAL A 59 15.11 -14.77 -6.35
CA VAL A 59 16.50 -14.49 -6.00
C VAL A 59 16.95 -15.52 -4.97
N ILE A 60 18.08 -16.16 -5.27
CA ILE A 60 18.76 -17.06 -4.35
C ILE A 60 19.82 -16.24 -3.60
N LEU A 61 19.65 -16.19 -2.29
CA LEU A 61 20.57 -15.55 -1.36
C LEU A 61 21.40 -16.61 -0.66
N MET A 62 22.66 -16.27 -0.37
CA MET A 62 23.56 -17.08 0.43
C MET A 62 24.07 -16.30 1.63
N PHE A 63 23.95 -16.91 2.80
CA PHE A 63 24.50 -16.42 4.06
C PHE A 63 25.35 -17.52 4.69
N ASN A 64 26.56 -17.18 5.17
CA ASN A 64 27.42 -18.14 5.85
C ASN A 64 27.16 -18.11 7.35
N TYR A 65 26.76 -19.24 7.92
CA TYR A 65 26.61 -19.42 9.37
C TYR A 65 27.75 -20.30 9.89
N GLY A 66 28.84 -19.66 10.32
CA GLY A 66 30.09 -20.35 10.64
C GLY A 66 30.68 -21.01 9.39
N ASN A 67 30.77 -22.34 9.39
CA ASN A 67 31.33 -23.11 8.27
C ASN A 67 30.28 -23.64 7.29
N THR A 68 29.00 -23.37 7.54
CA THR A 68 27.90 -23.88 6.70
C THR A 68 27.32 -22.74 5.87
N SER A 69 27.28 -22.92 4.56
CA SER A 69 26.58 -22.01 3.66
C SER A 69 25.08 -22.31 3.68
N CYS A 70 24.30 -21.24 3.86
CA CYS A 70 22.86 -21.27 3.89
C CYS A 70 22.29 -20.60 2.64
N TYR A 71 21.52 -21.33 1.85
CA TYR A 71 20.85 -20.84 0.65
C TYR A 71 19.36 -20.69 0.92
N THR A 72 18.78 -19.56 0.51
CA THR A 72 17.34 -19.32 0.55
C THR A 72 16.87 -18.73 -0.77
N CYS A 73 15.69 -19.13 -1.24
CA CYS A 73 15.07 -18.56 -2.42
C CYS A 73 13.87 -17.68 -2.05
N LEU A 74 13.89 -16.43 -2.50
CA LEU A 74 12.85 -15.44 -2.27
C LEU A 74 12.26 -14.94 -3.59
N HIS A 75 10.95 -14.77 -3.65
CA HIS A 75 10.29 -14.06 -4.75
C HIS A 75 10.10 -12.59 -4.38
N LEU A 76 10.68 -11.68 -5.15
CA LEU A 76 10.59 -10.23 -4.92
C LEU A 76 9.57 -9.60 -5.87
N LYS A 77 8.61 -8.87 -5.30
CA LYS A 77 7.60 -8.14 -6.06
C LYS A 77 7.48 -6.71 -5.57
N LEU A 78 8.03 -5.78 -6.36
CA LEU A 78 7.89 -4.35 -6.08
C LEU A 78 6.42 -3.94 -6.31
N ARG A 79 5.77 -3.45 -5.25
CA ARG A 79 4.34 -3.08 -5.29
C ARG A 79 4.13 -1.59 -5.47
N SER A 80 5.00 -0.79 -4.87
CA SER A 80 5.10 0.65 -5.07
C SER A 80 6.55 1.09 -4.86
N THR A 81 6.86 2.36 -5.05
CA THR A 81 8.20 2.91 -4.73
C THR A 81 8.59 2.71 -3.26
N ASN A 82 7.60 2.51 -2.36
CA ASN A 82 7.82 2.44 -0.92
C ASN A 82 7.55 1.04 -0.34
N VAL A 83 7.00 0.11 -1.13
CA VAL A 83 6.55 -1.21 -0.64
C VAL A 83 7.10 -2.30 -1.53
N LEU A 84 7.93 -3.16 -0.92
CA LEU A 84 8.43 -4.38 -1.53
C LEU A 84 7.78 -5.58 -0.83
N GLN A 85 7.09 -6.41 -1.60
CA GLN A 85 6.52 -7.65 -1.11
C GLN A 85 7.49 -8.79 -1.42
N VAL A 86 7.79 -9.59 -0.41
CA VAL A 86 8.71 -10.72 -0.47
C VAL A 86 7.95 -11.99 -0.11
N PHE A 87 8.12 -13.03 -0.92
CA PHE A 87 7.54 -14.33 -0.63
C PHE A 87 8.63 -15.38 -0.46
N ALA A 88 8.39 -16.32 0.45
CA ALA A 88 9.17 -17.55 0.54
C ALA A 88 8.24 -18.77 0.62
N SER A 89 8.78 -19.94 0.28
CA SER A 89 8.05 -21.21 0.27
C SER A 89 7.76 -21.80 1.66
N SER A 90 8.24 -21.15 2.73
CA SER A 90 8.05 -21.58 4.10
C SER A 90 7.67 -20.38 4.97
N GLN A 91 6.73 -20.60 5.89
CA GLN A 91 6.34 -19.63 6.94
C GLN A 91 7.51 -19.26 7.86
N GLU A 92 8.52 -20.12 7.93
CA GLU A 92 9.75 -19.85 8.66
C GLU A 92 10.86 -19.34 7.71
N ILE A 93 10.63 -18.17 7.12
CA ILE A 93 11.49 -17.57 6.08
C ILE A 93 12.96 -17.44 6.55
N ILE A 94 13.16 -17.22 7.85
CA ILE A 94 14.48 -17.00 8.47
C ILE A 94 15.15 -18.33 8.86
N SER A 95 14.38 -19.40 9.15
CA SER A 95 14.95 -20.66 9.66
C SER A 95 15.17 -21.72 8.58
N LYS A 96 14.37 -21.71 7.50
CA LYS A 96 14.47 -22.77 6.47
C LYS A 96 15.66 -22.50 5.56
N CYS A 97 16.71 -23.26 5.83
CA CYS A 97 18.01 -23.13 5.21
C CYS A 97 18.31 -24.34 4.31
N PHE A 98 18.69 -24.10 3.06
CA PHE A 98 19.19 -25.16 2.18
C PHE A 98 20.73 -25.17 2.15
N THR A 99 21.33 -26.35 2.05
CA THR A 99 22.80 -26.51 2.07
C THR A 99 23.47 -26.33 0.70
N ASN A 100 22.69 -26.26 -0.38
CA ASN A 100 23.18 -26.08 -1.74
C ASN A 100 22.17 -25.29 -2.58
N GLU A 101 22.68 -24.62 -3.63
CA GLU A 101 21.91 -23.76 -4.52
C GLU A 101 20.76 -24.50 -5.23
N GLY A 102 21.02 -25.68 -5.80
CA GLY A 102 20.01 -26.43 -6.56
C GLY A 102 18.79 -26.82 -5.72
N SER A 103 19.00 -27.12 -4.43
CA SER A 103 17.90 -27.40 -3.50
C SER A 103 17.08 -26.16 -3.16
N ALA A 104 17.73 -24.99 -3.03
CA ALA A 104 17.03 -23.73 -2.84
C ALA A 104 16.22 -23.35 -4.08
N GLU A 105 16.79 -23.55 -5.27
CA GLU A 105 16.13 -23.29 -6.55
C GLU A 105 14.86 -24.13 -6.72
N ALA A 106 14.93 -25.43 -6.43
CA ALA A 106 13.77 -26.33 -6.49
C ALA A 106 12.65 -25.97 -5.50
N ASN A 107 12.95 -25.19 -4.46
CA ASN A 107 12.02 -24.76 -3.43
C ASN A 107 11.67 -23.26 -3.54
N CYS A 108 11.98 -22.61 -4.66
CA CYS A 108 11.53 -21.23 -4.91
C CYS A 108 10.00 -21.15 -4.98
N PRO A 109 9.37 -20.05 -4.52
CA PRO A 109 7.96 -19.80 -4.77
C PRO A 109 7.62 -19.83 -6.27
N SER A 110 6.57 -20.59 -6.62
CA SER A 110 6.03 -20.67 -7.97
C SER A 110 4.91 -19.64 -8.18
N GLN A 111 4.60 -19.28 -9.44
CA GLN A 111 3.51 -18.33 -9.72
C GLN A 111 2.16 -18.80 -9.17
N GLU A 112 1.91 -20.11 -9.17
CA GLU A 112 0.70 -20.71 -8.61
C GLU A 112 0.66 -20.54 -7.09
N SER A 113 1.75 -20.84 -6.39
CA SER A 113 1.84 -20.68 -4.93
C SER A 113 1.65 -19.24 -4.45
N LEU A 114 2.02 -18.27 -5.29
CA LEU A 114 1.84 -16.84 -5.00
C LEU A 114 0.37 -16.39 -5.10
N GLN A 115 -0.47 -17.16 -5.80
CA GLN A 115 -1.90 -16.89 -5.94
C GLN A 115 -2.71 -17.57 -4.84
N THR A 116 -2.23 -18.70 -4.32
CA THR A 116 -2.90 -19.43 -3.25
C THR A 116 -2.55 -18.87 -1.88
N ARG A 117 -3.56 -18.33 -1.19
CA ARG A 117 -3.37 -17.78 0.16
C ARG A 117 -2.93 -18.87 1.14
N GLY A 118 -1.81 -18.64 1.81
CA GLY A 118 -1.30 -19.50 2.88
C GLY A 118 -0.25 -20.54 2.44
N GLU A 119 -0.06 -20.75 1.13
CA GLU A 119 0.99 -21.65 0.62
C GLU A 119 2.39 -21.03 0.70
N THR A 120 2.47 -19.71 0.49
CA THR A 120 3.72 -18.96 0.68
C THR A 120 3.62 -18.05 1.89
N ALA A 121 4.76 -17.84 2.53
CA ALA A 121 4.91 -16.85 3.56
C ALA A 121 5.11 -15.47 2.93
N GLU A 122 4.40 -14.47 3.43
CA GLU A 122 4.44 -13.10 2.95
C GLU A 122 5.18 -12.20 3.95
N ILE A 123 6.15 -11.43 3.45
CA ILE A 123 6.77 -10.33 4.17
C ILE A 123 6.54 -9.05 3.37
N LEU A 124 6.08 -8.00 4.06
CA LEU A 124 6.12 -6.65 3.51
C LEU A 124 7.32 -5.90 4.08
N LEU A 125 8.08 -5.31 3.17
CA LEU A 125 9.19 -4.41 3.45
C LEU A 125 8.76 -2.99 3.12
N PHE A 126 8.90 -2.08 4.07
CA PHE A 126 8.52 -0.68 3.94
C PHE A 126 9.76 0.18 3.80
N LYS A 127 10.00 0.74 2.61
CA LYS A 127 11.19 1.53 2.31
C LYS A 127 11.20 2.81 3.15
N THR A 128 12.26 3.03 3.92
CA THR A 128 12.48 4.24 4.73
C THR A 128 13.46 5.20 4.08
N ARG A 129 14.42 4.68 3.30
CA ARG A 129 15.39 5.46 2.54
C ARG A 129 15.68 4.84 1.18
N ASP A 130 15.98 5.66 0.19
CA ASP A 130 16.51 5.21 -1.09
C ASP A 130 18.00 4.86 -1.03
N ASP A 131 18.57 4.50 -2.19
CA ASP A 131 19.98 4.16 -2.36
C ASP A 131 20.93 5.34 -2.11
N GLN A 132 20.41 6.57 -2.13
CA GLN A 132 21.15 7.79 -1.81
C GLN A 132 20.96 8.22 -0.34
N GLY A 133 20.23 7.43 0.46
CA GLY A 133 19.95 7.72 1.87
C GLY A 133 18.85 8.76 2.10
N VAL A 134 18.19 9.22 1.04
CA VAL A 134 17.09 10.19 1.10
C VAL A 134 15.85 9.48 1.62
N PHE A 135 15.13 10.13 2.55
CA PHE A 135 13.90 9.58 3.10
C PHE A 135 12.84 9.40 2.01
N THR A 136 12.15 8.27 2.07
CA THR A 136 11.13 7.94 1.08
C THR A 136 10.00 8.96 1.09
N GLN A 137 9.61 9.42 -0.10
CA GLN A 137 8.51 10.37 -0.26
C GLN A 137 7.16 9.72 0.05
N LYS A 138 6.20 10.54 0.50
CA LYS A 138 4.81 10.09 0.72
C LYS A 138 4.18 9.68 -0.63
N GLN A 139 3.13 8.86 -0.59
CA GLN A 139 2.34 8.55 -1.78
C GLN A 139 0.92 9.05 -1.66
N TYR A 140 0.32 9.39 -2.81
CA TYR A 140 -1.10 9.70 -2.89
C TYR A 140 -1.94 8.51 -2.42
N CYS A 141 -2.93 8.79 -1.58
CA CYS A 141 -3.97 7.82 -1.28
C CYS A 141 -4.87 7.64 -2.50
N PRO A 142 -5.27 6.40 -2.83
CA PRO A 142 -6.15 6.14 -3.95
C PRO A 142 -7.64 6.42 -3.63
N ILE A 143 -7.93 6.78 -2.38
CA ILE A 143 -9.25 7.24 -1.93
C ILE A 143 -9.18 8.75 -1.75
N ASP A 144 -10.00 9.48 -2.50
CA ASP A 144 -10.09 10.94 -2.48
C ASP A 144 -11.53 11.41 -2.23
N GLY A 145 -11.65 12.63 -1.71
CA GLY A 145 -12.93 13.26 -1.39
C GLY A 145 -13.28 13.25 0.10
N LYS A 146 -14.55 13.54 0.40
CA LYS A 146 -15.09 13.61 1.76
C LYS A 146 -16.18 12.56 1.94
N TYR A 147 -16.15 11.86 3.06
CA TYR A 147 -17.09 10.79 3.35
C TYR A 147 -17.62 10.90 4.78
N TYR A 148 -18.85 10.45 4.97
CA TYR A 148 -19.29 9.92 6.25
C TYR A 148 -18.71 8.52 6.40
N THR A 149 -18.28 8.16 7.61
CA THR A 149 -17.70 6.83 7.85
C THR A 149 -18.42 6.15 9.00
N SER A 150 -18.79 4.88 8.83
CA SER A 150 -19.04 3.98 9.95
C SER A 150 -17.77 3.16 10.23
N TYR A 151 -17.57 2.75 11.47
CA TYR A 151 -16.41 1.97 11.90
C TYR A 151 -16.84 0.80 12.76
N LYS A 152 -16.19 -0.36 12.59
CA LYS A 152 -16.35 -1.53 13.44
C LYS A 152 -15.00 -2.21 13.67
N GLY A 153 -14.61 -2.31 14.94
CA GLY A 153 -13.43 -3.04 15.39
C GLY A 153 -13.76 -4.46 15.85
N LYS A 154 -12.82 -5.39 15.64
CA LYS A 154 -12.92 -6.77 16.11
C LYS A 154 -12.34 -6.88 17.53
N ASN A 155 -13.12 -6.51 18.54
CA ASN A 155 -12.80 -6.75 19.95
C ASN A 155 -13.85 -7.72 20.56
N PRO A 156 -13.44 -8.91 21.04
CA PRO A 156 -14.38 -9.91 21.57
C PRO A 156 -15.01 -9.52 22.91
N LEU A 157 -14.42 -8.57 23.67
CA LEU A 157 -14.87 -8.21 25.01
C LEU A 157 -15.83 -7.02 25.04
N ARG A 158 -15.71 -6.09 24.09
CA ARG A 158 -16.56 -4.90 24.00
C ARG A 158 -16.79 -4.55 22.53
N SER A 159 -18.05 -4.28 22.17
CA SER A 159 -18.37 -3.75 20.84
C SER A 159 -17.66 -2.40 20.66
N GLN A 160 -16.80 -2.30 19.65
CA GLN A 160 -16.12 -1.07 19.26
C GLN A 160 -16.68 -0.61 17.93
N GLU A 161 -17.73 0.20 17.98
CA GLU A 161 -18.46 0.61 16.79
C GLU A 161 -18.74 2.12 16.81
N CYS A 162 -18.67 2.73 15.64
CA CYS A 162 -19.17 4.07 15.37
C CYS A 162 -20.20 3.94 14.26
N VAL A 163 -21.43 4.38 14.53
CA VAL A 163 -22.56 4.28 13.60
C VAL A 163 -23.14 5.66 13.31
N GLY A 164 -23.81 5.79 12.17
CA GLY A 164 -24.44 7.04 11.74
C GLY A 164 -23.51 7.98 10.97
N TYR A 165 -23.86 9.26 10.93
CA TYR A 165 -23.26 10.27 10.03
C TYR A 165 -22.40 11.32 10.76
N ASN A 166 -22.03 11.09 12.01
CA ASN A 166 -21.19 12.03 12.77
C ASN A 166 -19.69 11.80 12.55
N SER A 167 -19.32 10.57 12.19
CA SER A 167 -17.95 10.20 11.88
C SER A 167 -17.63 10.54 10.43
N THR A 168 -16.41 11.03 10.18
CA THR A 168 -16.03 11.52 8.85
C THR A 168 -14.62 11.07 8.47
N VAL A 169 -14.34 11.02 7.16
CA VAL A 169 -12.98 10.95 6.64
C VAL A 169 -12.81 11.85 5.44
N ASP A 170 -11.61 12.41 5.29
CA ASP A 170 -11.20 13.14 4.11
C ASP A 170 -9.68 13.08 3.89
N SER A 171 -9.27 13.50 2.70
CA SER A 171 -7.87 13.57 2.30
C SER A 171 -7.26 14.98 2.42
N CYS A 172 -7.83 15.86 3.26
CA CYS A 172 -7.34 17.24 3.43
C CYS A 172 -6.60 17.40 4.77
N PRO A 173 -5.49 18.16 4.84
CA PRO A 173 -4.95 19.05 3.81
C PRO A 173 -3.98 18.38 2.81
N SER A 174 -3.68 17.09 2.97
CA SER A 174 -2.73 16.36 2.13
C SER A 174 -3.35 15.08 1.58
N GLY A 175 -3.42 14.95 0.26
CA GLY A 175 -3.86 13.78 -0.48
C GLY A 175 -3.03 12.52 -0.25
N SER A 176 -1.91 12.62 0.47
CA SER A 176 -1.15 11.48 0.97
C SER A 176 -1.72 10.83 2.25
N THR A 177 -2.76 11.41 2.83
CA THR A 177 -3.24 11.05 4.17
C THR A 177 -4.76 10.99 4.21
N LEU A 178 -5.31 9.90 4.75
CA LEU A 178 -6.72 9.81 5.10
C LEU A 178 -6.90 10.19 6.58
N ASN A 179 -7.69 11.22 6.84
CA ASN A 179 -7.92 11.78 8.16
C ASN A 179 -9.30 11.38 8.66
N PHE A 180 -9.36 10.41 9.56
CA PHE A 180 -10.60 9.92 10.15
C PHE A 180 -10.88 10.65 11.46
N ARG A 181 -12.13 11.08 11.62
CA ARG A 181 -12.65 11.71 12.85
C ARG A 181 -13.81 10.86 13.32
N LEU A 182 -13.54 9.96 14.28
CA LEU A 182 -14.52 9.04 14.82
C LEU A 182 -15.28 9.70 15.96
N ARG A 183 -16.60 9.79 15.82
CA ARG A 183 -17.53 10.50 16.70
C ARG A 183 -18.76 9.66 16.98
N SER A 184 -19.35 9.85 18.16
CA SER A 184 -20.56 9.14 18.61
C SER A 184 -20.38 7.61 18.58
N CYS A 185 -19.25 7.15 19.08
CA CYS A 185 -18.90 5.72 19.13
C CYS A 185 -19.30 5.10 20.47
N THR A 186 -19.27 3.78 20.55
CA THR A 186 -19.44 3.01 21.80
C THR A 186 -18.23 3.12 22.75
N PHE A 187 -17.21 3.89 22.36
CA PHE A 187 -15.96 4.15 23.06
C PHE A 187 -15.60 5.64 22.88
N ASP A 188 -14.54 6.08 23.55
CA ASP A 188 -14.10 7.48 23.49
C ASP A 188 -13.81 7.92 22.06
N SER A 189 -14.41 9.03 21.65
CA SER A 189 -14.21 9.58 20.31
C SER A 189 -12.76 10.00 20.11
N TYR A 190 -12.15 9.63 18.98
CA TYR A 190 -10.77 9.97 18.67
C TYR A 190 -10.54 10.19 17.18
N ASP A 191 -9.39 10.77 16.85
CA ASP A 191 -8.93 10.99 15.48
C ASP A 191 -7.81 10.02 15.14
N LEU A 192 -7.83 9.49 13.93
CA LEU A 192 -6.76 8.64 13.42
C LEU A 192 -6.40 9.05 12.01
N ARG A 193 -5.14 8.82 11.64
CA ARG A 193 -4.62 9.17 10.32
C ARG A 193 -3.94 7.97 9.70
N PHE A 194 -4.24 7.72 8.43
CA PHE A 194 -3.54 6.74 7.60
C PHE A 194 -2.71 7.48 6.57
N GLU A 195 -1.38 7.40 6.65
CA GLU A 195 -0.50 7.96 5.61
C GLU A 195 -0.14 6.89 4.59
N CYS A 196 -0.49 7.11 3.33
CA CYS A 196 -0.40 6.10 2.29
C CYS A 196 1.04 5.85 1.83
N LEU A 197 1.40 4.58 1.72
CA LEU A 197 2.71 4.10 1.26
C LEU A 197 2.64 3.40 -0.10
N GLY A 198 1.47 2.90 -0.48
CA GLY A 198 1.28 2.26 -1.77
C GLY A 198 -0.06 1.57 -1.88
N HIS A 199 -0.46 1.30 -3.11
CA HIS A 199 -1.66 0.54 -3.40
C HIS A 199 -1.47 -0.28 -4.67
N TRP A 200 -2.18 -1.39 -4.79
CA TRP A 200 -2.16 -2.23 -5.99
C TRP A 200 -3.44 -3.05 -6.10
N LYS A 201 -3.75 -3.51 -7.32
CA LYS A 201 -4.91 -4.36 -7.55
C LYS A 201 -4.78 -5.69 -6.82
N GLY A 202 -5.81 -6.01 -6.04
CA GLY A 202 -6.01 -7.28 -5.38
C GLY A 202 -6.96 -8.19 -6.18
N PRO A 203 -7.33 -9.35 -5.61
CA PRO A 203 -8.32 -10.23 -6.21
C PRO A 203 -9.73 -9.60 -6.18
N ARG A 204 -10.64 -10.07 -7.04
CA ARG A 204 -12.10 -9.74 -7.03
C ARG A 204 -12.46 -8.24 -7.17
N ASP A 205 -11.67 -7.51 -7.96
CA ASP A 205 -11.79 -6.04 -8.15
C ASP A 205 -11.63 -5.23 -6.85
N GLU A 206 -10.97 -5.82 -5.85
CA GLU A 206 -10.56 -5.14 -4.63
C GLU A 206 -9.17 -4.50 -4.84
N THR A 207 -8.83 -3.49 -4.05
CA THR A 207 -7.54 -2.82 -4.11
C THR A 207 -6.87 -2.90 -2.74
N PHE A 208 -5.63 -3.36 -2.72
CA PHE A 208 -4.79 -3.31 -1.53
C PHE A 208 -4.32 -1.87 -1.32
N LEU A 209 -4.34 -1.43 -0.07
CA LEU A 209 -3.82 -0.14 0.37
C LEU A 209 -2.93 -0.35 1.58
N VAL A 210 -1.69 0.12 1.52
CA VAL A 210 -0.72 0.04 2.60
C VAL A 210 -0.43 1.43 3.13
N PHE A 211 -0.38 1.56 4.45
CA PHE A 211 -0.24 2.85 5.12
C PHE A 211 0.44 2.75 6.48
N THR A 212 0.87 3.91 6.99
CA THR A 212 1.19 4.07 8.41
C THR A 212 -0.05 4.44 9.22
N ASP A 213 -0.27 3.78 10.37
CA ASP A 213 -1.41 4.02 11.26
C ASP A 213 -0.97 4.89 12.45
N SER A 214 -1.50 6.11 12.60
CA SER A 214 -1.05 7.06 13.63
C SER A 214 -1.15 6.54 15.07
N ARG A 215 -1.99 5.53 15.34
CA ARG A 215 -2.17 4.91 16.65
C ARG A 215 -0.95 4.12 17.14
N HIS A 216 0.03 3.86 16.27
CA HIS A 216 1.29 3.22 16.66
C HIS A 216 2.12 4.03 17.65
N LEU A 217 1.94 5.36 17.68
CA LEU A 217 2.65 6.25 18.59
C LEU A 217 2.29 6.00 20.06
N GLU A 218 1.12 5.42 20.31
CA GLU A 218 0.64 5.02 21.63
C GLU A 218 1.03 3.57 21.99
N GLY A 219 1.77 2.88 21.12
CA GLY A 219 2.15 1.47 21.28
C GLY A 219 0.99 0.47 21.14
N GLN A 220 -0.22 0.95 20.84
CA GLN A 220 -1.44 0.12 20.82
C GLN A 220 -1.61 -0.69 19.51
N LYS A 221 -0.99 -0.25 18.42
CA LYS A 221 -1.21 -0.79 17.07
C LYS A 221 0.08 -0.84 16.26
N PRO A 222 0.17 -1.75 15.25
CA PRO A 222 1.27 -1.77 14.32
C PRO A 222 1.39 -0.46 13.53
N LYS A 223 2.63 0.01 13.34
CA LYS A 223 2.98 1.18 12.56
C LYS A 223 2.53 1.02 11.12
N PHE A 224 2.84 -0.10 10.50
CA PHE A 224 2.45 -0.40 9.12
C PHE A 224 1.28 -1.35 9.12
N ARG A 225 0.28 -1.09 8.28
CA ARG A 225 -0.90 -1.94 8.13
C ARG A 225 -1.33 -2.01 6.66
N CYS A 226 -2.07 -3.05 6.34
CA CYS A 226 -2.64 -3.26 5.03
C CYS A 226 -4.17 -3.18 5.10
N ALA A 227 -4.80 -2.68 4.05
CA ALA A 227 -6.23 -2.71 3.86
C ALA A 227 -6.59 -3.30 2.50
N LEU A 228 -7.80 -3.84 2.43
CA LEU A 228 -8.52 -4.11 1.20
C LEU A 228 -9.71 -3.18 1.13
N TYR A 229 -9.89 -2.50 0.01
CA TYR A 229 -11.08 -1.70 -0.21
C TYR A 229 -11.71 -1.97 -1.59
N LYS A 230 -13.00 -1.69 -1.67
CA LYS A 230 -13.79 -1.79 -2.90
C LYS A 230 -14.75 -0.61 -2.97
N GLN A 231 -14.75 0.08 -4.11
CA GLN A 231 -15.67 1.16 -4.39
C GLN A 231 -16.81 0.65 -5.26
N ASP A 232 -18.04 0.93 -4.84
CA ASP A 232 -19.22 0.77 -5.67
C ASP A 232 -19.27 1.86 -6.74
N ARG A 233 -19.43 1.46 -8.01
CA ARG A 233 -19.31 2.39 -9.14
C ARG A 233 -20.51 3.32 -9.28
N GLU A 234 -21.69 2.92 -8.80
CA GLU A 234 -22.92 3.69 -8.94
C GLU A 234 -23.07 4.69 -7.80
N SER A 235 -22.94 4.23 -6.56
CA SER A 235 -23.13 5.05 -5.36
C SER A 235 -21.87 5.79 -4.90
N GLY A 236 -20.69 5.39 -5.37
CA GLY A 236 -19.40 5.88 -4.87
C GLY A 236 -19.06 5.41 -3.45
N LYS A 237 -19.90 4.56 -2.84
CA LYS A 237 -19.68 3.97 -1.52
C LYS A 237 -18.41 3.12 -1.51
N ILE A 238 -17.59 3.24 -0.47
CA ILE A 238 -16.38 2.42 -0.31
C ILE A 238 -16.52 1.55 0.93
N ASP A 239 -16.39 0.24 0.75
CA ASP A 239 -16.16 -0.70 1.84
C ASP A 239 -14.65 -0.92 1.98
N MET A 240 -14.13 -0.84 3.21
CA MET A 240 -12.70 -1.00 3.49
C MET A 240 -12.48 -1.83 4.76
N ALA A 241 -11.63 -2.84 4.67
CA ALA A 241 -11.19 -3.65 5.80
C ALA A 241 -9.68 -3.50 6.02
N VAL A 242 -9.23 -3.53 7.27
CA VAL A 242 -7.83 -3.37 7.66
C VAL A 242 -7.33 -4.64 8.37
N SER A 243 -6.11 -5.05 8.08
CA SER A 243 -5.40 -6.20 8.67
C SER A 243 -5.05 -5.97 10.13
N ARG A 244 -4.83 -7.06 10.88
CA ARG A 244 -4.40 -6.99 12.28
C ARG A 244 -2.96 -6.47 12.43
N ASP A 245 -2.10 -6.81 11.48
CA ASP A 245 -0.67 -6.49 11.46
C ASP A 245 -0.22 -5.90 10.12
N SER A 246 1.09 -5.80 9.91
CA SER A 246 1.66 -5.24 8.68
C SER A 246 1.46 -6.10 7.43
N THR A 247 1.04 -7.37 7.55
CA THR A 247 0.78 -8.24 6.40
C THR A 247 -0.57 -7.93 5.76
N CYS A 248 -0.73 -8.32 4.49
CA CYS A 248 -2.02 -8.24 3.80
C CYS A 248 -2.85 -9.52 3.94
N THR A 249 -2.43 -10.43 4.83
CA THR A 249 -3.01 -11.77 4.99
C THR A 249 -3.49 -12.06 6.42
N SER A 250 -3.09 -11.28 7.42
CA SER A 250 -3.51 -11.46 8.81
C SER A 250 -4.86 -10.80 9.12
N ASP A 251 -5.89 -11.63 9.35
CA ASP A 251 -7.28 -11.19 9.59
C ASP A 251 -7.79 -10.19 8.54
N LEU A 252 -7.41 -10.37 7.28
CA LEU A 252 -7.88 -9.57 6.16
C LEU A 252 -8.40 -10.51 5.07
N TYR A 253 -9.72 -10.58 4.86
CA TYR A 253 -10.33 -11.59 3.97
C TYR A 253 -10.94 -10.98 2.71
N ASN A 254 -11.56 -9.81 2.84
CA ASN A 254 -12.14 -9.02 1.76
C ASN A 254 -12.40 -7.59 2.28
N ALA A 255 -12.93 -6.70 1.45
CA ALA A 255 -13.21 -5.31 1.78
C ALA A 255 -14.26 -5.10 2.90
N THR A 256 -15.07 -6.11 3.25
CA THR A 256 -16.11 -6.04 4.30
C THR A 256 -15.81 -6.90 5.53
N ASN A 257 -14.72 -7.68 5.50
CA ASN A 257 -14.34 -8.61 6.56
C ASN A 257 -12.83 -8.56 6.77
N GLY A 258 -12.45 -7.89 7.86
CA GLY A 258 -11.10 -7.90 8.37
C GLY A 258 -11.05 -7.68 9.88
N PHE A 259 -9.89 -7.26 10.39
CA PHE A 259 -9.68 -6.98 11.80
C PHE A 259 -10.39 -5.69 12.23
N GLU A 260 -10.37 -4.67 11.37
CA GLU A 260 -11.17 -3.45 11.50
C GLU A 260 -11.88 -3.22 10.15
N THR A 261 -13.07 -2.64 10.19
CA THR A 261 -13.86 -2.35 8.98
C THR A 261 -14.40 -0.93 9.01
N PHE A 262 -14.44 -0.31 7.84
CA PHE A 262 -14.92 1.03 7.59
C PHE A 262 -15.90 0.99 6.41
N VAL A 263 -16.98 1.75 6.53
CA VAL A 263 -17.95 1.96 5.45
C VAL A 263 -18.02 3.45 5.18
N LEU A 264 -17.65 3.84 3.97
CA LEU A 264 -17.49 5.23 3.53
C LEU A 264 -18.63 5.60 2.60
N ALA A 265 -19.53 6.46 3.07
CA ALA A 265 -20.61 7.01 2.27
C ALA A 265 -20.21 8.41 1.78
N PRO A 266 -20.22 8.70 0.46
CA PRO A 266 -19.82 9.99 -0.06
C PRO A 266 -20.58 11.14 0.57
N LYS A 267 -19.87 12.22 0.90
CA LYS A 267 -20.50 13.50 1.23
C LYS A 267 -20.74 14.27 -0.04
N THR A 268 -21.96 14.79 -0.20
CA THR A 268 -22.26 15.74 -1.25
C THR A 268 -21.38 16.97 -1.07
N GLU A 269 -20.59 17.30 -2.08
CA GLU A 269 -19.83 18.54 -2.09
C GLU A 269 -20.77 19.74 -2.24
N ASN A 270 -20.33 20.89 -1.73
CA ASN A 270 -21.06 22.13 -1.90
C ASN A 270 -21.18 22.43 -3.40
N ARG A 271 -22.36 22.86 -3.83
CA ARG A 271 -22.55 23.31 -5.21
C ARG A 271 -21.63 24.51 -5.47
N TRP A 272 -21.13 24.57 -6.70
CA TRP A 272 -20.41 25.74 -7.18
C TRP A 272 -21.28 26.99 -7.07
N PRO A 273 -20.68 28.19 -6.90
CA PRO A 273 -21.41 29.44 -6.98
C PRO A 273 -22.26 29.51 -8.27
N PRO A 274 -23.43 30.17 -8.25
CA PRO A 274 -24.31 30.26 -9.42
C PRO A 274 -23.59 30.77 -10.67
N GLU A 275 -22.71 31.74 -10.52
CA GLU A 275 -21.94 32.38 -11.60
C GLU A 275 -21.06 31.36 -12.35
N VAL A 276 -20.56 30.35 -11.64
CA VAL A 276 -19.75 29.26 -12.19
C VAL A 276 -20.62 28.14 -12.75
N SER A 277 -21.84 27.98 -12.23
CA SER A 277 -22.74 26.88 -12.61
C SER A 277 -23.57 27.15 -13.87
N ILE A 278 -23.75 28.42 -14.23
CA ILE A 278 -24.63 28.85 -15.34
C ILE A 278 -23.85 29.02 -16.66
N GLY A 279 -22.52 29.14 -16.61
CA GLY A 279 -21.69 29.34 -17.80
C GLY A 279 -21.71 28.14 -18.75
N ILE A 280 -21.91 28.38 -20.05
CA ILE A 280 -21.79 27.36 -21.10
C ILE A 280 -20.32 27.33 -21.53
N CYS A 281 -19.49 26.58 -20.82
CA CYS A 281 -18.15 26.22 -21.28
C CYS A 281 -17.92 24.72 -21.15
N SER A 282 -17.12 24.15 -22.05
CA SER A 282 -16.56 22.80 -21.92
C SER A 282 -15.10 22.80 -22.32
N PHE A 283 -14.31 21.90 -21.73
CA PHE A 283 -12.96 21.67 -22.18
C PHE A 283 -12.96 21.09 -23.60
N PRO A 284 -11.94 21.39 -24.42
CA PRO A 284 -11.83 20.82 -25.76
C PRO A 284 -11.91 19.29 -25.74
N LYS A 285 -12.60 18.69 -26.72
CA LYS A 285 -12.84 17.24 -26.79
C LYS A 285 -11.55 16.40 -26.74
N TRP A 286 -10.43 16.93 -27.22
CA TRP A 286 -9.14 16.25 -27.19
C TRP A 286 -8.51 16.16 -25.79
N MET A 287 -8.95 16.99 -24.83
CA MET A 287 -8.51 16.93 -23.43
C MET A 287 -9.32 15.91 -22.60
N VAL A 288 -10.56 15.66 -23.00
CA VAL A 288 -11.51 14.82 -22.26
C VAL A 288 -10.97 13.40 -22.12
N GLY A 289 -10.97 12.89 -20.89
CA GLY A 289 -10.45 11.57 -20.56
C GLY A 289 -9.73 11.52 -19.22
N THR A 290 -9.15 10.36 -18.94
CA THR A 290 -8.37 10.09 -17.73
C THR A 290 -6.90 9.93 -18.10
N TRP A 291 -6.06 10.79 -17.53
CA TRP A 291 -4.61 10.83 -17.66
C TRP A 291 -3.96 10.48 -16.31
N GLU A 292 -2.64 10.34 -16.26
CA GLU A 292 -1.90 9.87 -15.07
C GLU A 292 -2.26 10.64 -13.78
N TYR A 293 -2.48 11.95 -13.88
CA TYR A 293 -2.78 12.84 -12.75
C TYR A 293 -3.91 13.83 -13.01
N VAL A 294 -4.55 13.73 -14.17
CA VAL A 294 -5.58 14.68 -14.63
C VAL A 294 -6.79 13.90 -15.11
N ARG A 295 -7.98 14.29 -14.66
CA ARG A 295 -9.25 13.79 -15.21
C ARG A 295 -10.04 14.97 -15.74
N VAL A 296 -10.47 14.90 -16.99
CA VAL A 296 -11.25 15.96 -17.64
C VAL A 296 -12.59 15.37 -18.09
N GLU A 297 -13.69 15.91 -17.58
CA GLU A 297 -15.05 15.50 -17.89
C GLU A 297 -15.90 16.75 -18.17
N GLY A 298 -16.26 16.96 -19.44
CA GLY A 298 -17.11 18.07 -19.85
C GLY A 298 -16.49 19.44 -19.53
N ASP A 299 -17.04 20.13 -18.53
CA ASP A 299 -16.64 21.44 -18.04
C ASP A 299 -15.71 21.39 -16.81
N THR A 300 -15.40 20.20 -16.31
CA THR A 300 -14.70 20.01 -15.04
C THR A 300 -13.41 19.23 -15.25
N MET A 301 -12.32 19.74 -14.69
CA MET A 301 -11.00 19.13 -14.67
C MET A 301 -10.56 18.92 -13.22
N VAL A 302 -10.09 17.73 -12.89
CA VAL A 302 -9.49 17.40 -11.60
C VAL A 302 -8.00 17.14 -11.83
N TYR A 303 -7.14 17.90 -11.17
CA TYR A 303 -5.68 17.73 -11.21
C TYR A 303 -5.14 17.37 -9.84
N LYS A 304 -4.36 16.29 -9.75
CA LYS A 304 -3.66 15.85 -8.55
C LYS A 304 -2.20 16.30 -8.65
N ASP A 305 -1.76 17.20 -7.77
CA ASP A 305 -0.38 17.65 -7.72
C ASP A 305 0.46 16.72 -6.85
N HIS A 306 1.32 15.92 -7.47
CA HIS A 306 2.18 14.93 -6.84
C HIS A 306 3.29 15.50 -5.94
N THR A 307 3.54 16.81 -6.02
CA THR A 307 4.54 17.48 -5.17
C THR A 307 3.93 18.02 -3.87
N SER A 308 2.78 18.70 -3.95
CA SER A 308 2.13 19.31 -2.79
C SER A 308 1.05 18.44 -2.14
N PHE A 309 0.72 17.30 -2.75
CA PHE A 309 -0.40 16.44 -2.36
C PHE A 309 -1.75 17.18 -2.34
N LYS A 310 -1.94 18.18 -3.21
CA LYS A 310 -3.21 18.89 -3.35
C LYS A 310 -3.95 18.44 -4.60
N THR A 311 -5.25 18.21 -4.44
CA THR A 311 -6.18 18.00 -5.55
C THR A 311 -6.89 19.31 -5.86
N TYR A 312 -6.81 19.75 -7.10
CA TYR A 312 -7.48 20.93 -7.61
C TYR A 312 -8.63 20.50 -8.50
N THR A 313 -9.83 21.00 -8.19
CA THR A 313 -10.98 20.91 -9.10
C THR A 313 -11.14 22.25 -9.79
N ILE A 314 -11.04 22.23 -11.11
CA ILE A 314 -11.09 23.39 -11.99
C ILE A 314 -12.35 23.27 -12.82
N LYS A 315 -13.15 24.33 -12.86
CA LYS A 315 -14.34 24.41 -13.68
C LYS A 315 -14.14 25.44 -14.77
N CYS A 316 -14.48 25.10 -16.01
CA CYS A 316 -14.46 26.07 -17.09
C CYS A 316 -15.63 27.04 -16.90
N VAL A 317 -15.34 28.34 -17.00
CA VAL A 317 -16.34 29.40 -16.92
C VAL A 317 -16.31 30.19 -18.23
N GLY A 318 -17.43 30.19 -18.94
CA GLY A 318 -17.64 31.02 -20.12
C GLY A 318 -18.42 32.28 -19.76
N VAL A 319 -18.12 33.39 -20.43
CA VAL A 319 -18.91 34.61 -20.34
C VAL A 319 -20.07 34.51 -21.34
N GLN A 320 -21.31 34.70 -20.90
CA GLN A 320 -22.39 35.02 -21.83
C GLN A 320 -22.09 36.41 -22.40
N GLU A 321 -21.65 36.50 -23.65
CA GLU A 321 -21.73 37.77 -24.38
C GLU A 321 -23.22 38.11 -24.46
N GLY A 322 -23.62 39.18 -23.75
CA GLY A 322 -24.97 39.70 -23.80
C GLY A 322 -25.33 39.97 -25.27
N GLY A 323 -26.43 39.40 -25.72
CA GLY A 323 -26.97 39.71 -27.04
C GLY A 323 -27.21 41.20 -27.15
N GLU A 324 -26.60 41.81 -28.17
CA GLU A 324 -27.07 43.08 -28.73
C GLU A 324 -28.52 42.95 -29.24
#